data_AF-A0A838FXJ7-F1
#
_entry.id   AF-A0A838FXJ7-F1
#
_cell.length_a   1.000
_cell.length_b   1.000
_cell.length_c   1.000
_cell.angle_alpha   90.00
_cell.angle_beta   90.00
_cell.angle_gamma   90.00
#
_symmetry.space_group_name_H-M   'P 1'
#
loop_
_entity.id
_entity.type
_entity.pdbx_description
1 polymer ?
#
loop_
_entity_poly.entity_id
_entity_poly.type
_entity_poly.pdbx_seq_one_letter_code
_entity_poly.pdbx_strand_id
1 'polypeptide(L)' 'MTDTPAEHLDEEPQAERGAPGSRDTGSDEPAGGPVDRPAGGSDEESDTSVDPQGTVHDDMPDMPTGG' A
#
# COMPACT_ATOMS: atom_id res chain seq x y z
N MET A 1 -9.07 37.79 7.71
CA MET A 1 -9.48 37.29 6.39
C MET A 1 -10.81 36.59 6.56
N THR A 2 -11.84 37.04 5.84
CA THR A 2 -13.12 36.34 5.81
C THR A 2 -12.98 35.27 4.73
N ASP A 3 -12.75 34.02 5.14
CA ASP A 3 -12.80 32.86 4.25
C ASP A 3 -14.27 32.57 3.96
N THR A 4 -14.85 33.35 3.06
CA THR A 4 -16.12 32.97 2.45
C THR A 4 -15.80 31.81 1.51
N PRO A 5 -16.33 30.59 1.74
CA PRO A 5 -16.10 29.48 0.82
C PRO A 5 -16.47 29.95 -0.58
N ALA A 6 -15.51 29.81 -1.51
CA ALA A 6 -15.62 30.36 -2.86
C ALA A 6 -17.02 30.11 -3.40
N GLU A 7 -17.75 31.19 -3.70
CA GLU A 7 -19.02 31.10 -4.42
C GLU A 7 -18.79 30.20 -5.63
N HIS A 8 -19.64 29.19 -5.80
CA HIS A 8 -19.46 28.16 -6.83
C HIS A 8 -19.40 28.86 -8.20
N LEU A 9 -18.19 29.05 -8.71
CA LEU A 9 -17.98 29.76 -9.96
C LEU A 9 -18.52 28.89 -11.10
N ASP A 10 -19.11 29.53 -12.11
CA ASP A 10 -19.50 28.82 -13.33
C ASP A 10 -18.23 28.32 -14.04
N GLU A 11 -18.02 27.00 -14.02
CA GLU A 11 -16.85 26.37 -14.64
C GLU A 11 -17.10 26.01 -16.11
N GLU A 12 -16.06 26.17 -16.92
CA GLU A 12 -16.08 25.72 -18.31
C GLU A 12 -16.17 24.18 -18.39
N PRO A 13 -16.97 23.62 -19.32
CA PRO A 13 -17.12 22.17 -19.46
C PRO A 13 -15.79 21.48 -19.76
N GLN A 14 -15.47 20.44 -19.00
CA GLN A 14 -14.33 19.58 -19.30
C GLN A 14 -14.64 18.69 -20.51
N ALA A 15 -13.66 18.53 -21.40
CA ALA A 15 -13.79 17.62 -22.53
C ALA A 15 -13.91 16.16 -22.06
N GLU A 16 -14.53 15.33 -22.88
CA GLU A 16 -14.66 13.90 -22.60
C GLU A 16 -13.28 13.24 -22.44
N ARG A 17 -13.21 12.29 -21.51
CA ARG A 17 -12.02 11.45 -21.36
C ARG A 17 -11.79 10.67 -22.66
N GLY A 18 -10.54 10.60 -23.10
CA GLY A 18 -10.15 9.74 -24.22
C GLY A 18 -10.44 8.25 -23.96
N ALA A 19 -10.24 7.44 -25.00
CA ALA A 19 -10.46 6.00 -24.94
C ALA A 19 -9.73 5.34 -23.75
N PRO A 20 -10.28 4.26 -23.16
CA PRO A 20 -9.57 3.44 -22.20
C PRO A 20 -8.23 2.92 -22.76
N GLY A 21 -7.22 2.81 -21.90
CA GLY A 21 -5.91 2.28 -22.29
C GLY A 21 -5.93 0.76 -22.54
N SER A 22 -4.92 0.26 -23.24
CA SER A 22 -4.80 -1.14 -23.71
C SER A 22 -4.31 -2.13 -22.66
N ARG A 23 -4.64 -1.94 -21.38
CA ARG A 23 -4.17 -2.87 -20.34
C ARG A 23 -4.96 -4.17 -20.49
N ASP A 24 -4.41 -5.08 -21.30
CA ASP A 24 -4.85 -6.45 -21.45
C ASP A 24 -4.74 -7.13 -20.08
N THR A 25 -5.74 -7.92 -19.70
CA THR A 25 -6.03 -8.33 -18.30
C THR A 25 -5.02 -9.29 -17.67
N GLY A 26 -3.83 -9.41 -18.24
CA GLY A 26 -2.88 -10.47 -17.87
C GLY A 26 -3.39 -11.85 -18.25
N SER A 27 -2.53 -12.85 -18.11
CA SER A 27 -2.87 -14.25 -18.34
C SER A 27 -3.87 -14.73 -17.29
N ASP A 28 -4.98 -15.33 -17.72
CA ASP A 28 -5.89 -16.09 -16.84
C ASP A 28 -5.24 -17.42 -16.38
N GLU A 29 -4.18 -17.86 -17.06
CA GLU A 29 -3.44 -19.06 -16.69
C GLU A 29 -2.37 -18.72 -15.63
N PRO A 30 -2.26 -19.54 -14.56
CA PRO A 30 -1.17 -19.39 -13.61
C PRO A 30 0.15 -19.59 -14.35
N ALA A 31 1.10 -18.67 -14.15
CA ALA A 31 2.45 -18.85 -14.65
C ALA A 31 3.01 -20.17 -14.10
N GLY A 32 3.16 -21.17 -14.96
CA GLY A 32 3.66 -22.50 -14.61
C GLY A 32 5.12 -22.41 -14.16
N GLY A 33 5.34 -22.25 -12.86
CA GLY A 33 6.64 -22.52 -12.25
C GLY A 33 6.96 -24.01 -12.33
N PRO A 34 8.24 -24.42 -12.22
CA PRO A 34 8.61 -25.83 -12.21
C PRO A 34 7.81 -26.56 -11.12
N VAL A 35 7.13 -27.65 -11.53
CA VAL A 35 6.29 -28.49 -10.66
C VAL A 35 7.07 -29.14 -9.51
N ASP A 36 8.40 -29.19 -9.64
CA ASP A 36 9.32 -29.77 -8.66
C ASP A 36 9.99 -28.72 -7.76
N ARG A 37 9.29 -27.63 -7.42
CA ARG A 37 9.81 -26.73 -6.38
C ARG A 37 9.75 -27.46 -5.03
N PRO A 38 10.89 -27.65 -4.33
CA PRO A 38 10.86 -28.28 -3.02
C PRO A 38 9.97 -27.46 -2.09
N ALA A 39 9.23 -28.15 -1.22
CA ALA A 39 8.45 -27.48 -0.18
C ALA A 39 9.39 -26.60 0.66
N GLY A 40 9.04 -25.33 0.82
CA GLY A 40 9.77 -24.43 1.71
C GLY A 40 9.61 -24.92 3.15
N GLY A 41 10.72 -25.20 3.82
CA GLY A 41 10.73 -25.40 5.26
C GLY A 41 10.82 -24.06 5.97
N SER A 42 10.19 -23.94 7.13
CA SER A 42 10.47 -22.88 8.09
C SER A 42 11.40 -23.44 9.15
N ASP A 43 12.64 -22.96 9.19
CA ASP A 43 13.55 -23.17 10.31
C ASP A 43 13.51 -21.98 11.28
N GLU A 44 14.14 -22.12 12.46
CA GLU A 44 14.12 -21.09 13.50
C GLU A 44 14.80 -19.78 13.04
N GLU A 45 15.76 -19.84 12.11
CA GLU A 45 16.38 -18.66 11.50
C GLU A 45 15.49 -18.00 10.43
N SER A 46 14.42 -18.68 9.99
CA SER A 46 13.41 -18.13 9.08
C SER A 46 12.34 -17.30 9.80
N ASP A 47 12.32 -17.31 11.14
CA ASP A 47 11.43 -16.47 11.93
C ASP A 47 11.93 -15.02 11.91
N THR A 48 11.26 -14.18 11.13
CA THR A 48 11.52 -12.74 11.05
C THR A 48 10.63 -11.93 11.99
N SER A 49 9.91 -12.60 12.91
CA SER A 49 9.08 -11.92 13.90
C SER A 49 9.96 -11.04 14.80
N VAL A 50 9.59 -9.76 14.85
CA VAL A 50 10.15 -8.82 15.83
C VAL A 50 9.31 -8.99 17.09
N ASP A 51 9.94 -9.30 18.23
CA ASP A 51 9.27 -9.26 19.53
C ASP A 51 8.93 -7.80 19.88
N PRO A 52 7.65 -7.39 19.82
CA PRO A 52 7.27 -6.01 20.11
C PRO A 52 7.40 -5.66 21.60
N GLN A 53 7.61 -6.64 22.48
CA GLN A 53 7.83 -6.43 23.92
C GLN A 53 9.32 -6.32 24.28
N GLY A 54 10.22 -6.67 23.36
CA GLY A 54 11.67 -6.68 23.58
C GLY A 54 12.38 -5.36 23.25
N THR A 55 11.73 -4.42 22.55
CA THR A 55 12.33 -3.15 22.14
C THR A 55 11.77 -1.97 22.93
N VAL A 56 11.89 -1.99 24.25
CA VAL A 56 12.03 -0.75 25.02
C VAL A 56 13.51 -0.38 24.96
N HIS A 57 13.90 0.32 23.90
CA HIS A 57 15.17 1.05 23.94
C HIS A 57 15.00 2.16 24.98
N ASP A 58 15.81 2.14 26.04
CA ASP A 58 15.82 3.15 27.12
C ASP A 58 15.99 4.61 26.61
N ASP A 59 16.39 4.77 25.35
CA ASP A 59 16.64 6.05 24.67
C ASP A 59 15.49 6.53 23.75
N MET A 60 14.33 5.87 23.71
CA MET A 60 13.22 6.39 22.91
C MET A 60 12.51 7.56 23.63
N PRO A 61 12.41 8.76 23.02
CA PRO A 61 11.62 9.83 23.58
C PRO A 61 10.14 9.44 23.56
N ASP A 62 9.46 9.69 24.68
CA ASP A 62 8.02 9.46 24.83
C ASP A 62 7.26 10.30 23.80
N MET A 63 6.68 9.64 22.79
CA MET A 63 5.85 10.30 21.79
C MET A 63 4.39 10.13 22.18
N PRO A 64 3.64 11.22 22.42
CA PRO A 64 2.22 11.12 22.70
C PRO A 64 1.49 10.59 21.46
N THR A 65 0.84 9.44 21.60
CA THR A 65 -0.16 8.99 20.63
C THR A 65 -1.41 9.84 20.85
N GLY A 66 -1.67 10.76 19.91
CA GLY A 66 -2.78 11.70 19.98
C GLY A 66 -4.14 10.99 19.89
N GLY A 67 -5.09 11.43 20.71
CA GLY A 67 -6.50 11.03 20.69
C GLY A 67 -7.41 12.05 20.03
#